data_AF-A0A0U5JA58-F1
#
_entry.id   AF-A0A0U5JA58-F1
#
_cell.length_a   1.000
_cell.length_b   1.000
_cell.length_c   1.000
_cell.angle_alpha   90.00
_cell.angle_beta   90.00
_cell.angle_gamma   90.00
#
_symmetry.space_group_name_H-M   'P 1'
#
loop_
_entity.id
_entity.type
_entity.pdbx_description
1 polymer ?
#
loop_
_entity_poly.entity_id
_entity_poly.type
_entity_poly.pdbx_seq_one_letter_code
_entity_poly.pdbx_strand_id
1 'polypeptide(L)'
;MEVAIIGIGAASVSLTEYYSLNVLQKYTDLIIPLKNIFTKDPSTLTATDYDIILNQIASLKDLAKNGATDTNGVETFKSFMNQDMVTHLNDIMRTLAIVNIPPDPNAPPLSTADKVATLQNWQYLTNFQIDVLGPLNAALGLQLTASQYTVKITNPGTGIVSDLTVAASPGRTLQSMLQLEYIGVANEQMAGKLGYLQDALSLSQQILQSLTAIQNISNQIQVSNKFPEFSLPNPTNDLDAYKKAYKQAASAYFNQIFPSAVPVANAAEQLLNAKQKLWNQLLALEGTSPTNNRNASGTLANAVFQVIKDISAAFSGIAMTGNPNLQNQLFSAVKKWIMDSQDQRIDETGGQGTAGQIQDRISTALKTGQNLEEGQREDVRRYLFIFQEFYKSAASMLQVLGNIFDKINRGITKQ
;
A
#
# COMPACT_ATOMS: atom_id res chain seq x y z
N MET A 1 4.09 28.79 1.36
CA MET A 1 3.85 30.21 1.03
C MET A 1 5.18 30.82 0.64
N GLU A 2 5.24 31.78 -0.27
CA GLU A 2 6.50 32.48 -0.56
C GLU A 2 6.55 33.80 0.21
N VAL A 3 7.67 34.07 0.89
CA VAL A 3 7.93 35.33 1.59
C VAL A 3 9.20 35.95 1.03
N ALA A 4 9.16 37.24 0.69
CA ALA A 4 10.34 37.94 0.20
C ALA A 4 11.30 38.26 1.36
N ILE A 5 12.56 37.84 1.21
CA ILE A 5 13.66 38.15 2.13
C ILE A 5 14.63 39.11 1.44
N ILE A 6 14.99 40.19 2.12
CA ILE A 6 15.92 41.21 1.60
C ILE A 6 17.27 40.56 1.28
N GLY A 7 17.85 40.88 0.12
CA GLY A 7 19.14 40.34 -0.34
C GLY A 7 19.15 38.86 -0.74
N ILE A 8 18.08 38.10 -0.42
CA ILE A 8 17.98 36.65 -0.65
C ILE A 8 16.96 36.32 -1.76
N GLY A 9 15.83 37.04 -1.83
CA GLY A 9 14.74 36.81 -2.78
C GLY A 9 13.55 36.09 -2.14
N ALA A 10 12.68 35.48 -2.96
CA ALA A 10 11.54 34.71 -2.46
C ALA A 10 12.02 33.44 -1.74
N ALA A 11 11.57 33.26 -0.50
CA ALA A 11 11.81 32.08 0.32
C ALA A 11 10.53 31.26 0.45
N SER A 12 10.67 29.94 0.34
CA SER A 12 9.59 29.01 0.63
C SER A 12 9.43 28.93 2.15
N VAL A 13 8.28 29.36 2.65
CA VAL A 13 7.93 29.34 4.07
C VAL A 13 6.85 28.32 4.33
N SER A 14 7.09 27.49 5.33
CA SER A 14 6.06 26.63 5.89
C SER A 14 5.11 27.46 6.75
N LEU A 15 3.82 27.48 6.40
CA LEU A 15 2.77 28.13 7.22
C LEU A 15 2.51 27.40 8.53
N THR A 16 3.03 26.20 8.66
CA THR A 16 2.90 25.42 9.86
C THR A 16 3.96 25.87 10.88
N GLU A 17 3.54 25.98 12.15
CA GLU A 17 4.33 26.36 13.33
C GLU A 17 5.53 25.40 13.62
N TYR A 18 5.90 24.55 12.68
CA TYR A 18 6.89 23.49 12.83
C TYR A 18 8.31 24.04 12.70
N TYR A 19 9.16 23.63 13.65
CA TYR A 19 10.60 23.59 13.48
C TYR A 19 10.97 22.21 12.91
N SER A 20 11.33 22.12 11.63
CA SER A 20 12.10 20.94 11.20
C SER A 20 13.43 20.98 11.94
N LEU A 21 13.75 19.91 12.68
CA LEU A 21 14.98 19.82 13.45
C LEU A 21 16.22 20.02 12.56
N ASN A 22 16.17 19.42 11.37
CA ASN A 22 17.22 19.51 10.38
C ASN A 22 17.33 20.90 9.77
N VAL A 23 16.19 21.54 9.44
CA VAL A 23 16.19 22.93 8.96
C VAL A 23 16.70 23.88 10.04
N LEU A 24 16.25 23.73 11.29
CA LEU A 24 16.70 24.55 12.42
C LEU A 24 18.20 24.36 12.68
N GLN A 25 18.68 23.12 12.70
CA GLN A 25 20.10 22.83 12.90
C GLN A 25 20.95 23.46 11.79
N LYS A 26 20.57 23.25 10.52
CA LYS A 26 21.25 23.87 9.39
C LYS A 26 21.19 25.39 9.46
N TYR A 27 20.04 25.95 9.82
CA TYR A 27 19.89 27.39 10.01
C TYR A 27 20.85 27.90 11.09
N THR A 28 20.87 27.30 12.28
CA THR A 28 21.77 27.70 13.37
C THR A 28 23.24 27.53 13.02
N ASP A 29 23.60 26.44 12.34
CA ASP A 29 24.97 26.17 11.89
C ASP A 29 25.47 27.24 10.91
N LEU A 30 24.57 27.81 10.11
CA LEU A 30 24.90 28.90 9.18
C LEU A 30 24.96 30.27 9.86
N ILE A 31 24.23 30.48 10.97
CA ILE A 31 24.25 31.72 11.74
C ILE A 31 25.47 31.82 12.67
N ILE A 32 25.95 30.70 13.24
CA ILE A 32 27.09 30.70 14.17
C ILE A 32 28.35 31.38 13.60
N PRO A 33 28.82 31.05 12.38
CA PRO A 33 30.00 31.70 11.81
C PRO A 33 29.81 33.20 11.60
N LEU A 34 28.60 33.63 11.21
CA LEU A 34 28.26 35.05 11.09
C LEU A 34 28.44 35.76 12.43
N LYS A 35 27.81 35.24 13.50
CA LYS A 35 27.94 35.80 14.84
C LYS A 35 29.40 35.85 15.28
N ASN A 36 30.17 34.78 15.08
CA ASN A 36 31.57 34.73 15.48
C ASN A 36 32.37 35.86 14.85
N ILE A 37 32.19 36.12 13.55
CA ILE A 37 32.87 37.21 12.83
C ILE A 37 32.45 38.57 13.37
N PHE A 38 31.15 38.78 13.58
CA PHE A 38 30.61 40.02 14.11
C PHE A 38 30.97 40.28 15.59
N THR A 39 31.45 39.28 16.31
CA THR A 39 32.00 39.43 17.65
C THR A 39 33.53 39.58 17.69
N LYS A 40 34.23 39.51 16.55
CA LYS A 40 35.69 39.66 16.51
C LYS A 40 36.12 41.09 16.81
N ASP A 41 37.34 41.22 17.33
CA ASP A 41 38.05 42.49 17.38
C ASP A 41 38.27 43.01 15.94
N PRO A 42 37.93 44.28 15.64
CA PRO A 42 38.05 44.86 14.30
C PRO A 42 39.46 44.83 13.71
N SER A 43 40.48 44.89 14.58
CA SER A 43 41.87 44.81 14.18
C SER A 43 42.27 43.41 13.70
N THR A 44 41.44 42.40 13.97
CA THR A 44 41.66 40.99 13.62
C THR A 44 40.83 40.53 12.42
N LEU A 45 39.98 41.40 11.86
CA LEU A 45 39.15 41.07 10.71
C LEU A 45 40.00 40.91 9.45
N THR A 46 39.69 39.88 8.67
CA THR A 46 40.42 39.53 7.45
C THR A 46 39.48 39.47 6.24
N ALA A 47 40.04 39.50 5.03
CA ALA A 47 39.26 39.26 3.81
C ALA A 47 38.61 37.87 3.79
N THR A 48 39.21 36.87 4.45
CA THR A 48 38.63 35.54 4.61
C THR A 48 37.32 35.58 5.41
N ASP A 49 37.21 36.44 6.41
CA ASP A 49 35.97 36.61 7.19
C ASP A 49 34.83 37.12 6.31
N TYR A 50 35.14 38.03 5.38
CA TYR A 50 34.17 38.54 4.42
C TYR A 50 33.67 37.42 3.49
N ASP A 51 34.59 36.58 3.00
CA ASP A 51 34.24 35.45 2.15
C ASP A 51 33.41 34.39 2.89
N ILE A 52 33.67 34.19 4.19
CA ILE A 52 32.82 33.34 5.04
C ILE A 52 31.40 33.91 5.11
N ILE A 53 31.24 35.22 5.34
CA ILE A 53 29.92 35.86 5.38
C ILE A 53 29.15 35.63 4.08
N LEU A 54 29.77 35.86 2.93
CA LEU A 54 29.13 35.63 1.64
C LEU A 54 28.71 34.17 1.43
N ASN A 55 29.57 33.23 1.83
CA ASN A 55 29.26 31.80 1.74
C ASN A 55 28.09 31.40 2.66
N GLN A 56 28.02 31.96 3.87
CA GLN A 56 26.89 31.72 4.79
C GLN A 56 25.59 32.31 4.23
N ILE A 57 25.62 33.53 3.68
CA ILE A 57 24.44 34.15 3.05
C ILE A 57 23.95 33.32 1.86
N ALA A 58 24.87 32.84 1.01
CA ALA A 58 24.53 31.98 -0.12
C ALA A 58 23.88 30.65 0.34
N SER A 59 24.39 30.08 1.42
CA SER A 59 23.87 28.84 2.01
C SER A 59 22.52 29.05 2.71
N LEU A 60 22.33 30.19 3.38
CA LEU A 60 21.03 30.58 3.97
C LEU A 60 19.99 30.81 2.88
N LYS A 61 20.39 31.41 1.75
CA LYS A 61 19.55 31.56 0.57
C LYS A 61 19.15 30.22 -0.04
N ASP A 62 20.09 29.28 -0.16
CA ASP A 62 19.80 27.93 -0.62
C ASP A 62 18.81 27.23 0.32
N LEU A 63 19.07 27.27 1.63
CA LEU A 63 18.18 26.69 2.64
C LEU A 63 16.78 27.32 2.63
N ALA A 64 16.68 28.64 2.45
CA ALA A 64 15.40 29.36 2.39
C ALA A 64 14.59 29.02 1.13
N LYS A 65 15.28 28.74 0.01
CA LYS A 65 14.64 28.41 -1.27
C LYS A 65 14.27 26.92 -1.37
N ASN A 66 15.23 26.06 -1.02
CA ASN A 66 15.20 24.63 -1.32
C ASN A 66 14.89 23.76 -0.09
N GLY A 67 14.86 24.35 1.11
CA GLY A 67 14.59 23.65 2.35
C GLY A 67 15.65 22.60 2.70
N ALA A 68 15.31 21.73 3.65
CA ALA A 68 16.07 20.52 3.94
C ALA A 68 15.24 19.27 3.60
N THR A 69 15.92 18.18 3.26
CA THR A 69 15.28 16.87 3.13
C THR A 69 15.21 16.22 4.50
N ASP A 70 14.00 15.92 4.96
CA ASP A 70 13.73 15.17 6.18
C ASP A 70 13.21 13.77 5.87
N THR A 71 13.21 12.91 6.89
CA THR A 71 12.61 11.58 6.83
C THR A 71 11.87 11.28 8.12
N ASN A 72 10.73 10.58 7.99
CA ASN A 72 10.00 9.99 9.12
C ASN A 72 10.36 8.50 9.32
N GLY A 73 11.43 8.01 8.67
CA GLY A 73 11.83 6.60 8.67
C GLY A 73 11.19 5.75 7.57
N VAL A 74 10.18 6.27 6.87
CA VAL A 74 9.46 5.56 5.78
C VAL A 74 9.51 6.38 4.49
N GLU A 75 9.22 7.67 4.58
CA GLU A 75 9.19 8.60 3.48
C GLU A 75 10.26 9.69 3.64
N THR A 76 10.65 10.28 2.52
CA THR A 76 11.48 11.49 2.49
C THR A 76 10.63 12.67 2.03
N PHE A 77 10.73 13.79 2.72
CA PHE A 77 9.95 14.98 2.41
C PHE A 77 10.80 16.24 2.55
N LYS A 78 10.33 17.33 1.94
CA LYS A 78 10.99 18.63 2.02
C LYS A 78 10.38 19.47 3.12
N SER A 79 11.23 19.93 4.02
CA SER A 79 10.90 20.87 5.08
C SER A 79 11.52 22.22 4.79
N PHE A 80 10.81 23.29 5.13
CA PHE A 80 11.23 24.66 4.84
C PHE A 80 11.37 25.47 6.12
N MET A 81 11.98 26.65 6.01
CA MET A 81 12.04 27.60 7.12
C MET A 81 10.62 27.99 7.56
N ASN A 82 10.45 28.20 8.86
CA ASN A 82 9.21 28.75 9.40
C ASN A 82 9.24 30.29 9.39
N GLN A 83 8.13 30.89 9.80
CA GLN A 83 7.99 32.35 9.81
C GLN A 83 9.00 33.05 10.72
N ASP A 84 9.34 32.47 11.89
CA ASP A 84 10.29 33.06 12.83
C ASP A 84 11.72 33.08 12.26
N MET A 85 12.17 31.95 11.68
CA MET A 85 13.46 31.86 11.00
C MET A 85 13.56 32.88 9.86
N VAL A 86 12.50 32.99 9.06
CA VAL A 86 12.43 33.95 7.94
C VAL A 86 12.46 35.38 8.46
N THR A 87 11.76 35.67 9.56
CA THR A 87 11.73 36.99 10.19
C THR A 87 13.12 37.38 10.68
N HIS A 88 13.76 36.53 11.48
CA HIS A 88 15.12 36.79 11.96
C HIS A 88 16.16 36.85 10.85
N LEU A 89 16.03 36.00 9.81
CA LEU A 89 16.89 36.07 8.63
C LEU A 89 16.71 37.41 7.91
N ASN A 90 15.48 37.89 7.75
CA ASN A 90 15.21 39.18 7.13
C ASN A 90 15.81 40.34 7.94
N ASP A 91 15.74 40.28 9.27
CA ASP A 91 16.36 41.27 10.15
C ASP A 91 17.89 41.25 10.05
N ILE A 92 18.50 40.06 9.98
CA ILE A 92 19.94 39.92 9.72
C ILE A 92 20.31 40.55 8.37
N MET A 93 19.58 40.20 7.32
CA MET A 93 19.86 40.70 5.97
C MET A 93 19.65 42.20 5.84
N ARG A 94 18.67 42.78 6.54
CA ARG A 94 18.50 44.24 6.62
C ARG A 94 19.73 44.91 7.19
N THR A 95 20.28 44.36 8.27
CA THR A 95 21.45 44.95 8.91
C THR A 95 22.70 44.82 8.05
N LEU A 96 22.88 43.70 7.37
CA LEU A 96 23.98 43.49 6.42
C LEU A 96 23.88 44.43 5.20
N ALA A 97 22.68 44.70 4.71
CA ALA A 97 22.48 45.59 3.57
C ALA A 97 22.92 47.04 3.85
N ILE A 98 22.87 47.50 5.12
CA ILE A 98 23.33 48.85 5.50
C ILE A 98 24.83 49.03 5.24
N VAL A 99 25.61 47.95 5.35
CA VAL A 99 27.05 47.92 5.06
C VAL A 99 27.37 47.34 3.69
N ASN A 100 26.39 47.28 2.79
CA ASN A 100 26.55 46.76 1.43
C ASN A 100 27.01 45.29 1.38
N ILE A 101 26.44 44.45 2.24
CA ILE A 101 26.62 42.99 2.24
C ILE A 101 25.27 42.31 1.98
N PRO A 102 25.15 41.43 0.95
CA PRO A 102 26.13 41.21 -0.11
C PRO A 102 26.26 42.45 -1.01
N PRO A 103 27.38 42.60 -1.74
CA PRO A 103 27.55 43.71 -2.68
C PRO A 103 26.58 43.55 -3.86
N ASP A 104 26.35 44.64 -4.61
CA ASP A 104 25.57 44.60 -5.85
C ASP A 104 26.06 43.44 -6.75
N PRO A 105 25.17 42.55 -7.23
CA PRO A 105 25.53 41.45 -8.12
C PRO A 105 26.31 41.87 -9.37
N ASN A 106 26.20 43.14 -9.78
CA ASN A 106 26.87 43.72 -10.94
C ASN A 106 28.13 44.52 -10.58
N ALA A 107 28.46 44.65 -9.29
CA ALA A 107 29.68 45.33 -8.87
C ALA A 107 30.93 44.47 -9.17
N PRO A 108 32.08 45.10 -9.48
CA PRO A 108 33.34 44.38 -9.56
C PRO A 108 33.68 43.72 -8.20
N PRO A 109 34.40 42.59 -8.19
CA PRO A 109 34.86 41.98 -6.95
C PRO A 109 35.65 42.97 -6.09
N LEU A 110 35.29 43.06 -4.81
CA LEU A 110 36.00 43.91 -3.86
C LEU A 110 37.46 43.46 -3.71
N SER A 111 38.38 44.43 -3.63
CA SER A 111 39.78 44.14 -3.28
C SER A 111 39.87 43.62 -1.84
N THR A 112 41.00 42.98 -1.49
CA THR A 112 41.26 42.51 -0.11
C THR A 112 41.10 43.62 0.92
N ALA A 113 41.59 44.83 0.61
CA ALA A 113 41.47 46.00 1.50
C ALA A 113 40.01 46.46 1.65
N ASP A 114 39.26 46.50 0.54
CA ASP A 114 37.86 46.93 0.54
C ASP A 114 36.96 45.93 1.29
N LYS A 115 37.25 44.62 1.21
CA LYS A 115 36.57 43.59 2.00
C LYS A 115 36.72 43.86 3.50
N VAL A 116 37.95 44.10 3.96
CA VAL A 116 38.23 44.40 5.38
C VAL A 116 37.58 45.73 5.79
N ALA A 117 37.72 46.78 4.98
CA ALA A 117 37.10 48.07 5.25
C ALA A 117 35.56 47.96 5.36
N THR A 118 34.93 47.15 4.51
CA THR A 118 33.48 46.89 4.56
C THR A 118 33.08 46.22 5.87
N LEU A 119 33.85 45.24 6.36
CA LEU A 119 33.58 44.61 7.65
C LEU A 119 33.82 45.57 8.83
N GLN A 120 34.84 46.43 8.76
CA GLN A 120 35.11 47.42 9.81
C GLN A 120 34.01 48.49 9.88
N ASN A 121 33.43 48.86 8.73
CA ASN A 121 32.34 49.84 8.68
C ASN A 121 31.12 49.43 9.51
N TRP A 122 30.92 48.14 9.71
CA TRP A 122 29.87 47.59 10.53
C TRP A 122 29.91 48.04 12.00
N GLN A 123 31.09 48.31 12.55
CA GLN A 123 31.20 48.77 13.94
C GLN A 123 30.57 50.14 14.15
N TYR A 124 30.62 50.98 13.13
CA TYR A 124 30.01 52.30 13.18
C TYR A 124 28.47 52.22 13.19
N LEU A 125 27.86 51.08 12.87
CA LEU A 125 26.40 50.90 12.96
C LEU A 125 25.87 51.11 14.38
N THR A 126 26.65 50.73 15.39
CA THR A 126 26.29 50.97 16.80
C THR A 126 26.18 52.45 17.14
N ASN A 127 26.96 53.33 16.48
CA ASN A 127 26.85 54.79 16.63
C ASN A 127 25.51 55.33 16.08
N PHE A 128 24.87 54.58 15.19
CA PHE A 128 23.54 54.87 14.66
C PHE A 128 22.43 54.08 15.39
N GLN A 129 22.75 53.50 16.56
CA GLN A 129 21.83 52.69 17.38
C GLN A 129 21.29 51.45 16.66
N ILE A 130 22.01 50.95 15.65
CA ILE A 130 21.65 49.72 14.96
C ILE A 130 22.28 48.55 15.72
N ASP A 131 21.43 47.74 16.35
CA ASP A 131 21.86 46.50 17.00
C ASP A 131 21.98 45.37 15.98
N VAL A 132 23.21 44.99 15.69
CA VAL A 132 23.46 43.92 14.73
C VAL A 132 23.58 42.55 15.41
N LEU A 133 23.97 42.52 16.69
CA LEU A 133 24.04 41.27 17.41
C LEU A 133 22.65 40.80 17.82
N GLY A 134 21.68 41.70 18.00
CA GLY A 134 20.28 41.42 18.31
C GLY A 134 19.64 40.39 17.37
N PRO A 135 19.56 40.64 16.05
CA PRO A 135 19.01 39.68 15.09
C PRO A 135 19.74 38.33 15.08
N LEU A 136 21.08 38.33 15.21
CA LEU A 136 21.88 37.10 15.28
C LEU A 136 21.62 36.32 16.58
N ASN A 137 21.48 37.01 17.71
CA ASN A 137 21.16 36.40 18.99
C ASN A 137 19.72 35.88 19.02
N ALA A 138 18.78 36.59 18.41
CA ALA A 138 17.40 36.13 18.27
C ALA A 138 17.32 34.87 17.40
N ALA A 139 18.03 34.85 16.27
CA ALA A 139 18.14 33.68 15.40
C ALA A 139 18.74 32.45 16.12
N LEU A 140 19.76 32.64 16.97
CA LEU A 140 20.34 31.56 17.78
C LEU A 140 19.55 31.26 19.06
N GLY A 141 18.64 32.15 19.45
CA GLY A 141 17.72 31.99 20.57
C GLY A 141 16.52 31.09 20.24
N LEU A 142 16.35 30.72 18.96
CA LEU A 142 15.41 29.70 18.52
C LEU A 142 15.76 28.36 19.20
N GLN A 143 15.13 28.08 20.33
CA GLN A 143 15.46 26.92 21.16
C GLN A 143 15.00 25.60 20.54
N LEU A 144 15.86 24.60 20.71
CA LEU A 144 15.70 23.23 20.28
C LEU A 144 15.15 22.40 21.46
N THR A 145 13.99 22.75 22.01
CA THR A 145 13.39 21.98 23.11
C THR A 145 12.54 20.83 22.55
N ALA A 146 13.20 19.92 21.82
CA ALA A 146 12.59 18.67 21.40
C ALA A 146 12.53 17.71 22.59
N SER A 147 11.37 17.60 23.24
CA SER A 147 11.13 16.58 24.26
C SER A 147 10.80 15.26 23.58
N GLN A 148 11.63 14.23 23.76
CA GLN A 148 11.29 12.89 23.29
C GLN A 148 10.41 12.20 24.34
N TYR A 149 9.25 11.71 23.91
CA TYR A 149 8.35 10.91 24.72
C TYR A 149 8.32 9.49 24.18
N THR A 150 8.66 8.51 25.01
CA THR A 150 8.48 7.10 24.66
C THR A 150 7.13 6.63 25.22
N VAL A 151 6.20 6.30 24.32
CA VAL A 151 4.88 5.78 24.67
C VAL A 151 4.88 4.28 24.43
N LYS A 152 4.48 3.52 25.44
CA LYS A 152 4.29 2.07 25.33
C LYS A 152 2.91 1.78 24.73
N ILE A 153 2.87 1.31 23.49
CA ILE A 153 1.64 0.92 22.82
C ILE A 153 1.48 -0.58 22.94
N THR A 154 0.37 -1.05 23.49
CA THR A 154 0.02 -2.48 23.48
C THR A 154 -0.75 -2.77 22.18
N ASN A 155 -0.19 -3.60 21.32
CA ASN A 155 -0.83 -3.97 20.06
C ASN A 155 -2.13 -4.79 20.33
N PRO A 156 -3.30 -4.32 19.84
CA PRO A 156 -4.53 -5.06 20.00
C PRO A 156 -4.44 -6.42 19.28
N GLY A 157 -4.81 -7.49 19.97
CA GLY A 157 -4.83 -8.86 19.44
C GLY A 157 -3.59 -9.71 19.74
N THR A 158 -2.41 -9.11 19.95
CA THR A 158 -1.19 -9.85 20.29
C THR A 158 -0.71 -9.62 21.72
N GLY A 159 -1.14 -8.51 22.37
CA GLY A 159 -0.67 -8.14 23.71
C GLY A 159 0.80 -7.69 23.74
N ILE A 160 1.47 -7.62 22.59
CA ILE A 160 2.86 -7.20 22.49
C ILE A 160 2.93 -5.69 22.72
N VAL A 161 3.78 -5.28 23.65
CA VAL A 161 4.06 -3.88 23.95
C VAL A 161 5.21 -3.40 23.06
N SER A 162 4.97 -2.34 22.30
CA SER A 162 5.95 -1.66 21.44
C SER A 162 6.22 -0.26 21.98
N ASP A 163 7.49 0.14 21.98
CA ASP A 163 7.89 1.49 22.36
C ASP A 163 7.81 2.40 21.13
N LEU A 164 6.93 3.41 21.16
CA LEU A 164 6.87 4.47 20.16
C LEU A 164 7.56 5.71 20.72
N THR A 165 8.71 6.09 20.17
CA THR A 165 9.39 7.34 20.51
C THR A 165 8.88 8.46 19.62
N VAL A 166 8.29 9.48 20.25
CA VAL A 166 7.70 10.65 19.60
C VAL A 166 8.50 11.90 19.99
N ALA A 167 8.97 12.67 19.02
CA ALA A 167 9.66 13.93 19.28
C ALA A 167 8.66 15.09 19.31
N ALA A 168 8.56 15.78 20.45
CA ALA A 168 7.73 16.96 20.64
C ALA A 168 8.57 18.24 20.59
N SER A 169 8.34 19.11 19.62
CA SER A 169 8.87 20.48 19.61
C SER A 169 8.02 21.39 20.53
N PRO A 170 8.58 22.44 21.15
CA PRO A 170 7.84 23.37 22.02
C PRO A 170 6.76 24.16 21.28
N GLY A 171 6.83 24.21 19.95
CA GLY A 171 5.81 24.80 19.10
C GLY A 171 4.58 23.91 18.90
N ARG A 172 4.52 22.72 19.50
CA ARG A 172 3.34 21.86 19.45
C ARG A 172 2.51 21.99 20.71
N THR A 173 1.24 22.37 20.55
CA THR A 173 0.26 22.06 21.59
C THR A 173 0.15 20.53 21.70
N LEU A 174 0.00 20.01 22.92
CA LEU A 174 -0.26 18.57 23.15
C LEU A 174 -1.43 18.04 22.29
N GLN A 175 -2.35 18.94 21.93
CA GLN A 175 -3.45 18.71 21.00
C GLN A 175 -2.98 18.46 19.54
N SER A 176 -2.02 19.22 19.01
CA SER A 176 -1.52 19.01 17.64
C SER A 176 -0.70 17.73 17.51
N MET A 177 0.05 17.34 18.54
CA MET A 177 0.72 16.04 18.59
C MET A 177 -0.26 14.88 18.54
N LEU A 178 -1.33 14.94 19.34
CA LEU A 178 -2.36 13.90 19.34
C LEU A 178 -3.08 13.82 17.98
N GLN A 179 -3.40 14.96 17.37
CA GLN A 179 -4.12 15.00 16.10
C GLN A 179 -3.26 14.57 14.91
N LEU A 180 -1.99 14.99 14.84
CA LEU A 180 -1.16 14.72 13.67
C LEU A 180 -0.47 13.36 13.75
N GLU A 181 0.08 13.00 14.90
CA GLU A 181 0.86 11.76 15.02
C GLU A 181 0.00 10.60 15.46
N TYR A 182 -0.79 10.74 16.53
CA TYR A 182 -1.58 9.61 17.02
C TYR A 182 -2.74 9.27 16.07
N ILE A 183 -3.54 10.26 15.67
CA ILE A 183 -4.65 10.03 14.72
C ILE A 183 -4.12 9.80 13.29
N GLY A 184 -3.07 10.52 12.87
CA GLY A 184 -2.48 10.36 11.53
C GLY A 184 -1.88 8.98 11.28
N VAL A 185 -0.99 8.51 12.17
CA VAL A 185 -0.36 7.18 12.05
C VAL A 185 -1.41 6.07 12.14
N ALA A 186 -2.39 6.20 13.03
CA ALA A 186 -3.47 5.23 13.13
C ALA A 186 -4.32 5.15 11.84
N ASN A 187 -4.65 6.30 11.25
CA ASN A 187 -5.38 6.36 9.99
C ASN A 187 -4.59 5.72 8.84
N GLU A 188 -3.29 5.96 8.75
CA GLU A 188 -2.43 5.37 7.73
C GLU A 188 -2.37 3.84 7.86
N GLN A 189 -2.15 3.33 9.07
CA GLN A 189 -2.15 1.90 9.35
C GLN A 189 -3.51 1.25 9.05
N MET A 190 -4.60 1.91 9.43
CA MET A 190 -5.96 1.42 9.16
C MET A 190 -6.29 1.44 7.66
N ALA A 191 -5.90 2.49 6.94
CA ALA A 191 -6.08 2.58 5.49
C ALA A 191 -5.30 1.48 4.77
N GLY A 192 -4.05 1.22 5.16
CA GLY A 192 -3.25 0.13 4.59
C GLY A 192 -3.89 -1.24 4.80
N LYS A 193 -4.44 -1.51 5.99
CA LYS A 193 -5.13 -2.78 6.30
C LYS A 193 -6.47 -2.92 5.56
N LEU A 194 -7.25 -1.85 5.45
CA LEU A 194 -8.51 -1.86 4.69
C LEU A 194 -8.26 -2.03 3.19
N GLY A 195 -7.21 -1.42 2.65
CA GLY A 195 -6.77 -1.62 1.27
C GLY A 195 -6.44 -3.08 0.98
N TYR A 196 -5.64 -3.71 1.85
CA TYR A 196 -5.33 -5.15 1.74
C TYR A 196 -6.58 -6.02 1.78
N LEU A 197 -7.53 -5.75 2.70
CA LEU A 197 -8.77 -6.52 2.80
C LEU A 197 -9.67 -6.33 1.57
N GLN A 198 -9.72 -5.12 1.01
CA GLN A 198 -10.46 -4.83 -0.22
C GLN A 198 -9.90 -5.64 -1.40
N ASP A 199 -8.57 -5.65 -1.57
CA ASP A 199 -7.92 -6.42 -2.63
C ASP A 199 -8.17 -7.92 -2.46
N ALA A 200 -8.07 -8.42 -1.21
CA ALA A 200 -8.31 -9.81 -0.89
C ALA A 200 -9.77 -10.26 -1.13
N LEU A 201 -10.75 -9.39 -0.82
CA LEU A 201 -12.18 -9.60 -1.11
C LEU A 201 -12.48 -9.57 -2.60
N SER A 202 -11.90 -8.62 -3.33
CA SER A 202 -12.05 -8.53 -4.78
C SER A 202 -11.53 -9.80 -5.46
N LEU A 203 -10.38 -10.29 -5.02
CA LEU A 203 -9.79 -11.52 -5.54
C LEU A 203 -10.64 -12.77 -5.22
N SER A 204 -11.14 -12.91 -4.00
CA SER A 204 -11.99 -14.06 -3.63
C SER A 204 -13.30 -14.07 -4.42
N GLN A 205 -13.93 -12.92 -4.64
CA GLN A 205 -15.10 -12.78 -5.51
C GLN A 205 -14.81 -13.16 -6.96
N GLN A 206 -13.69 -12.70 -7.51
CA GLN A 206 -13.29 -13.05 -8.87
C GLN A 206 -13.05 -14.56 -9.04
N ILE A 207 -12.48 -15.22 -8.03
CA ILE A 207 -12.31 -16.69 -8.01
C ILE A 207 -13.68 -17.38 -7.98
N LEU A 208 -14.60 -16.93 -7.13
CA LEU A 208 -15.96 -17.49 -7.05
C LEU A 208 -16.72 -17.33 -8.36
N GLN A 209 -16.58 -16.19 -9.05
CA GLN A 209 -17.16 -15.98 -10.38
C GLN A 209 -16.58 -16.94 -11.42
N SER A 210 -15.27 -17.15 -11.44
CA SER A 210 -14.61 -18.12 -12.33
C SER A 210 -15.07 -19.54 -12.04
N LEU A 211 -15.15 -19.95 -10.77
CA LEU A 211 -15.63 -21.27 -10.36
C LEU A 211 -17.11 -21.47 -10.72
N THR A 212 -17.94 -20.44 -10.56
CA THR A 212 -19.35 -20.46 -10.96
C THR A 212 -19.49 -20.60 -12.47
N ALA A 213 -18.67 -19.89 -13.26
CA ALA A 213 -18.65 -20.05 -14.72
C ALA A 213 -18.28 -21.49 -15.12
N ILE A 214 -17.30 -22.10 -14.45
CA ILE A 214 -16.93 -23.51 -14.66
C ILE A 214 -18.07 -24.45 -14.28
N GLN A 215 -18.73 -24.24 -13.14
CA GLN A 215 -19.92 -25.01 -12.76
C GLN A 215 -21.04 -24.88 -13.79
N ASN A 216 -21.26 -23.67 -14.31
CA ASN A 216 -22.28 -23.44 -15.34
C ASN A 216 -21.94 -24.16 -16.65
N ILE A 217 -20.68 -24.17 -17.08
CA ILE A 217 -20.24 -24.95 -18.25
C ILE A 217 -20.47 -26.44 -17.99
N SER A 218 -20.19 -26.93 -16.78
CA SER A 218 -20.50 -28.30 -16.39
C SER A 218 -21.99 -28.62 -16.45
N ASN A 219 -22.85 -27.65 -16.18
CA ASN A 219 -24.29 -27.81 -16.17
C ASN A 219 -24.93 -27.64 -17.56
N GLN A 220 -24.19 -27.17 -18.57
CA GLN A 220 -24.67 -26.97 -19.96
C GLN A 220 -24.80 -28.29 -20.76
N ILE A 221 -25.22 -29.37 -20.09
CA ILE A 221 -25.47 -30.66 -20.72
C ILE A 221 -26.87 -30.66 -21.33
N GLN A 222 -26.96 -30.79 -22.65
CA GLN A 222 -28.17 -31.37 -23.22
C GLN A 222 -28.12 -32.88 -23.01
N VAL A 223 -28.92 -33.39 -22.08
CA VAL A 223 -29.15 -34.83 -21.93
C VAL A 223 -30.04 -35.26 -23.09
N SER A 224 -29.44 -35.81 -24.14
CA SER A 224 -30.20 -36.47 -25.19
C SER A 224 -30.45 -37.91 -24.77
N ASN A 225 -31.59 -38.16 -24.12
CA ASN A 225 -32.12 -39.51 -23.95
C ASN A 225 -32.72 -39.96 -25.27
N LYS A 226 -31.87 -40.28 -26.24
CA LYS A 226 -32.33 -40.95 -27.45
C LYS A 226 -32.55 -42.41 -27.04
N PHE A 227 -33.78 -42.76 -26.66
CA PHE A 227 -34.15 -44.16 -26.51
C PHE A 227 -34.16 -44.78 -27.90
N PRO A 228 -33.20 -45.65 -28.27
CA PRO A 228 -33.37 -46.48 -29.45
C PRO A 228 -34.64 -47.33 -29.27
N GLU A 229 -35.27 -47.76 -30.35
CA GLU A 229 -36.33 -48.77 -30.25
C GLU A 229 -35.68 -50.13 -30.00
N PHE A 230 -36.09 -50.84 -28.94
CA PHE A 230 -35.61 -52.20 -28.72
C PHE A 230 -36.26 -53.15 -29.72
N SER A 231 -35.52 -53.53 -30.76
CA SER A 231 -35.95 -54.60 -31.65
C SER A 231 -35.56 -55.94 -31.07
N LEU A 232 -36.55 -56.82 -30.90
CA LEU A 232 -36.28 -58.24 -30.68
C LEU A 232 -35.58 -58.81 -31.92
N PRO A 233 -34.58 -59.71 -31.75
CA PRO A 233 -34.01 -60.44 -32.87
C PRO A 233 -35.07 -61.33 -33.52
N ASN A 234 -34.97 -61.54 -34.83
CA ASN A 234 -35.90 -62.42 -35.55
C ASN A 234 -35.89 -63.83 -34.92
N PRO A 235 -37.06 -64.44 -34.69
CA PRO A 235 -37.14 -65.76 -34.08
C PRO A 235 -36.45 -66.79 -34.96
N THR A 236 -35.49 -67.51 -34.38
CA THR A 236 -34.84 -68.68 -34.98
C THR A 236 -35.41 -69.95 -34.37
N ASN A 237 -35.47 -71.05 -35.14
CA ASN A 237 -35.91 -72.35 -34.62
C ASN A 237 -34.94 -72.95 -33.57
N ASP A 238 -33.77 -72.34 -33.41
CA ASP A 238 -32.77 -72.68 -32.39
C ASP A 238 -32.87 -71.70 -31.20
N LEU A 239 -33.20 -72.23 -30.02
CA LEU A 239 -33.36 -71.48 -28.78
C LEU A 239 -32.03 -70.88 -28.29
N ASP A 240 -30.91 -71.56 -28.50
CA ASP A 240 -29.60 -71.08 -28.04
C ASP A 240 -29.06 -69.98 -28.97
N ALA A 241 -29.32 -70.08 -30.27
CA ALA A 241 -29.09 -69.00 -31.22
C ALA A 241 -29.92 -67.75 -30.88
N TYR A 242 -31.22 -67.91 -30.56
CA TYR A 242 -32.09 -66.81 -30.15
C TYR A 242 -31.61 -66.15 -28.84
N LYS A 243 -31.24 -66.93 -27.82
CA LYS A 243 -30.69 -66.41 -26.56
C LYS A 243 -29.41 -65.60 -26.78
N LYS A 244 -28.51 -66.07 -27.66
CA LYS A 244 -27.26 -65.37 -27.99
C LYS A 244 -27.55 -64.05 -28.71
N ALA A 245 -28.44 -64.06 -29.71
CA ALA A 245 -28.85 -62.86 -30.43
C ALA A 245 -29.56 -61.85 -29.51
N TYR A 246 -30.42 -62.33 -28.61
CA TYR A 246 -31.09 -61.49 -27.61
C TYR A 246 -30.09 -60.85 -26.65
N LYS A 247 -29.13 -61.61 -26.12
CA LYS A 247 -28.06 -61.06 -25.26
C LYS A 247 -27.24 -60.00 -25.99
N GLN A 248 -26.95 -60.19 -27.27
CA GLN A 248 -26.25 -59.19 -28.09
C GLN A 248 -27.09 -57.93 -28.33
N ALA A 249 -28.36 -58.08 -28.71
CA ALA A 249 -29.28 -56.97 -28.92
C ALA A 249 -29.55 -56.20 -27.63
N ALA A 250 -29.79 -56.90 -26.51
CA ALA A 250 -29.96 -56.31 -25.19
C ALA A 250 -28.69 -55.59 -24.74
N SER A 251 -27.51 -56.20 -24.87
CA SER A 251 -26.24 -55.55 -24.52
C SER A 251 -26.01 -54.27 -25.34
N ALA A 252 -26.27 -54.31 -26.66
CA ALA A 252 -26.19 -53.13 -27.51
C ALA A 252 -27.21 -52.04 -27.12
N TYR A 253 -28.43 -52.42 -26.77
CA TYR A 253 -29.49 -51.51 -26.31
C TYR A 253 -29.16 -50.85 -24.97
N PHE A 254 -28.79 -51.64 -23.96
CA PHE A 254 -28.47 -51.13 -22.62
C PHE A 254 -27.16 -50.33 -22.58
N ASN A 255 -26.21 -50.60 -23.49
CA ASN A 255 -25.04 -49.74 -23.69
C ASN A 255 -25.37 -48.36 -24.31
N GLN A 256 -26.58 -48.15 -24.84
CA GLN A 256 -27.02 -46.85 -25.40
C GLN A 256 -27.85 -46.01 -24.42
N ILE A 257 -28.23 -46.55 -23.25
CA ILE A 257 -29.04 -45.83 -22.24
C ILE A 257 -28.18 -44.84 -21.42
N PHE A 258 -26.88 -44.75 -21.67
CA PHE A 258 -26.04 -43.74 -21.02
C PHE A 258 -26.41 -42.33 -21.51
N PRO A 259 -26.61 -41.36 -20.61
CA PRO A 259 -26.78 -39.97 -20.98
C PRO A 259 -25.60 -39.51 -21.84
N SER A 260 -25.85 -39.11 -23.08
CA SER A 260 -24.80 -38.46 -23.87
C SER A 260 -24.84 -36.97 -23.61
N ALA A 261 -23.78 -36.43 -23.01
CA ALA A 261 -23.59 -34.99 -22.96
C ALA A 261 -23.20 -34.46 -24.35
N VAL A 262 -23.95 -33.48 -24.85
CA VAL A 262 -23.60 -32.70 -26.05
C VAL A 262 -23.18 -31.30 -25.58
N PRO A 263 -21.87 -31.04 -25.38
CA PRO A 263 -21.38 -29.70 -25.11
C PRO A 263 -21.86 -28.68 -26.15
N VAL A 264 -22.07 -27.42 -25.73
CA VAL A 264 -22.26 -26.32 -26.70
C VAL A 264 -20.97 -26.07 -27.48
N ALA A 265 -21.08 -25.56 -28.72
CA ALA A 265 -19.95 -25.46 -29.65
C ALA A 265 -18.73 -24.67 -29.13
N ASN A 266 -18.93 -23.76 -28.17
CA ASN A 266 -17.89 -22.94 -27.55
C ASN A 266 -17.52 -23.36 -26.11
N ALA A 267 -18.07 -24.47 -25.58
CA ALA A 267 -17.81 -24.91 -24.21
C ALA A 267 -16.31 -25.15 -23.92
N ALA A 268 -15.59 -25.70 -24.90
CA ALA A 268 -14.16 -25.96 -24.77
C ALA A 268 -13.35 -24.66 -24.62
N GLU A 269 -13.66 -23.66 -25.45
CA GLU A 269 -13.01 -22.35 -25.39
C GLU A 269 -13.35 -21.63 -24.08
N GLN A 270 -14.62 -21.66 -23.67
CA GLN A 270 -15.06 -21.08 -22.40
C GLN A 270 -14.36 -21.73 -21.20
N LEU A 271 -14.23 -23.06 -21.20
CA LEU A 271 -13.58 -23.80 -20.12
C LEU A 271 -12.07 -23.52 -20.06
N LEU A 272 -11.39 -23.47 -21.21
CA LEU A 272 -9.96 -23.12 -21.27
C LEU A 272 -9.71 -21.67 -20.85
N ASN A 273 -10.57 -20.73 -21.26
CA ASN A 273 -10.51 -19.34 -20.83
C ASN A 273 -10.75 -19.19 -19.32
N ALA A 274 -11.72 -19.90 -18.77
CA ALA A 274 -11.98 -19.91 -17.33
C ALA A 274 -10.81 -20.52 -16.54
N LYS A 275 -10.19 -21.59 -17.06
CA LYS A 275 -8.96 -22.17 -16.51
C LYS A 275 -7.82 -21.14 -16.46
N GLN A 276 -7.60 -20.40 -17.54
CA GLN A 276 -6.54 -19.39 -17.60
C GLN A 276 -6.79 -18.26 -16.59
N LYS A 277 -8.05 -17.83 -16.44
CA LYS A 277 -8.44 -16.85 -15.43
C LYS A 277 -8.17 -17.37 -14.01
N LEU A 278 -8.59 -18.60 -13.70
CA LEU A 278 -8.32 -19.24 -12.41
C LEU A 278 -6.83 -19.35 -12.13
N TRP A 279 -6.00 -19.65 -13.14
CA TRP A 279 -4.56 -19.73 -12.95
C TRP A 279 -3.95 -18.37 -12.58
N ASN A 280 -4.33 -17.31 -13.28
CA ASN A 280 -3.86 -15.96 -12.96
C ASN A 280 -4.33 -15.53 -11.55
N GLN A 281 -5.57 -15.85 -11.19
CA GLN A 281 -6.13 -15.58 -9.87
C GLN A 281 -5.43 -16.39 -8.77
N LEU A 282 -5.06 -17.65 -9.04
CA LEU A 282 -4.26 -18.48 -8.13
C LEU A 282 -2.89 -17.83 -7.86
N LEU A 283 -2.20 -17.37 -8.89
CA LEU A 283 -0.91 -16.68 -8.73
C LEU A 283 -1.04 -15.39 -7.90
N ALA A 284 -2.10 -14.62 -8.13
CA ALA A 284 -2.39 -13.42 -7.33
C ALA A 284 -2.69 -13.77 -5.87
N LEU A 285 -3.41 -14.88 -5.63
CA LEU A 285 -3.75 -15.34 -4.29
C LEU A 285 -2.50 -15.76 -3.50
N GLU A 286 -1.60 -16.49 -4.15
CA GLU A 286 -0.31 -16.90 -3.59
C GLU A 286 0.60 -15.69 -3.28
N GLY A 287 0.57 -14.66 -4.13
CA GLY A 287 1.30 -13.41 -3.90
C GLY A 287 0.76 -12.61 -2.71
N THR A 288 -0.57 -12.60 -2.53
CA THR A 288 -1.24 -11.83 -1.48
C THR A 288 -1.22 -12.54 -0.11
N SER A 289 -1.15 -13.88 -0.12
CA SER A 289 -1.12 -14.70 1.08
C SER A 289 -0.20 -15.92 0.89
N PRO A 290 1.09 -15.80 1.23
CA PRO A 290 2.07 -16.88 1.03
C PRO A 290 1.73 -18.19 1.77
N THR A 291 0.95 -18.10 2.85
CA THR A 291 0.45 -19.25 3.61
C THR A 291 -0.74 -19.95 2.94
N ASN A 292 -1.46 -19.27 2.05
CA ASN A 292 -2.53 -19.81 1.20
C ASN A 292 -1.96 -20.15 -0.19
N ASN A 293 -1.22 -21.25 -0.27
CA ASN A 293 -0.58 -21.69 -1.50
C ASN A 293 -1.10 -23.03 -2.01
N ARG A 294 -0.81 -23.34 -3.28
CA ARG A 294 -1.29 -24.56 -3.94
C ARG A 294 -0.90 -25.87 -3.24
N ASN A 295 0.12 -25.85 -2.38
CA ASN A 295 0.60 -27.03 -1.64
C ASN A 295 -0.03 -27.15 -0.24
N ALA A 296 -0.67 -26.09 0.27
CA ALA A 296 -1.31 -26.09 1.57
C ALA A 296 -2.73 -26.66 1.49
N SER A 297 -2.90 -27.92 1.92
CA SER A 297 -4.21 -28.59 1.93
C SER A 297 -5.26 -27.79 2.72
N GLY A 298 -6.51 -27.81 2.25
CA GLY A 298 -7.63 -27.09 2.87
C GLY A 298 -7.70 -25.59 2.56
N THR A 299 -6.71 -25.05 1.84
CA THR A 299 -6.71 -23.65 1.43
C THR A 299 -7.45 -23.44 0.09
N LEU A 300 -7.89 -22.20 -0.17
CA LEU A 300 -8.53 -21.86 -1.44
C LEU A 300 -7.56 -22.06 -2.62
N ALA A 301 -6.28 -21.71 -2.46
CA ALA A 301 -5.27 -21.89 -3.49
C ALA A 301 -5.11 -23.37 -3.87
N ASN A 302 -5.05 -24.26 -2.88
CA ASN A 302 -5.01 -25.71 -3.15
C ASN A 302 -6.28 -26.20 -3.85
N ALA A 303 -7.47 -25.79 -3.40
CA ALA A 303 -8.73 -26.20 -4.00
C ALA A 303 -8.85 -25.74 -5.47
N VAL A 304 -8.52 -24.47 -5.75
CA VAL A 304 -8.47 -23.91 -7.12
C VAL A 304 -7.44 -24.63 -7.97
N PHE A 305 -6.25 -24.93 -7.41
CA PHE A 305 -5.22 -25.68 -8.12
C PHE A 305 -5.68 -27.07 -8.53
N GLN A 306 -6.42 -27.80 -7.67
CA GLN A 306 -6.98 -29.11 -8.04
C GLN A 306 -7.96 -28.99 -9.22
N VAL A 307 -8.86 -28.00 -9.21
CA VAL A 307 -9.79 -27.75 -10.34
C VAL A 307 -9.02 -27.47 -11.64
N ILE A 308 -7.99 -26.64 -11.58
CA ILE A 308 -7.14 -26.34 -12.76
C ILE A 308 -6.43 -27.61 -13.27
N LYS A 309 -5.94 -28.44 -12.34
CA LYS A 309 -5.28 -29.71 -12.67
C LYS A 309 -6.25 -30.66 -13.37
N ASP A 310 -7.49 -30.75 -12.91
CA ASP A 310 -8.52 -31.62 -13.50
C ASP A 310 -8.92 -31.15 -14.90
N ILE A 311 -9.13 -29.85 -15.09
CA ILE A 311 -9.35 -29.30 -16.44
C ILE A 311 -8.12 -29.58 -17.31
N SER A 312 -6.90 -29.39 -16.82
CA SER A 312 -5.69 -29.63 -17.63
C SER A 312 -5.53 -31.10 -18.02
N ALA A 313 -5.88 -32.02 -17.12
CA ALA A 313 -5.85 -33.46 -17.39
C ALA A 313 -6.85 -33.84 -18.49
N ALA A 314 -8.05 -33.26 -18.49
CA ALA A 314 -9.07 -33.54 -19.51
C ALA A 314 -8.64 -33.15 -20.93
N PHE A 315 -7.82 -32.11 -21.06
CA PHE A 315 -7.33 -31.59 -22.36
C PHE A 315 -5.91 -32.07 -22.71
N SER A 316 -5.34 -32.97 -21.91
CA SER A 316 -3.98 -33.47 -22.14
C SER A 316 -3.86 -34.25 -23.45
N GLY A 317 -2.78 -34.02 -24.20
CA GLY A 317 -2.53 -34.70 -25.48
C GLY A 317 -3.22 -34.09 -26.70
N ILE A 318 -3.96 -32.99 -26.56
CA ILE A 318 -4.57 -32.28 -27.70
C ILE A 318 -3.58 -31.26 -28.27
N ALA A 319 -3.14 -31.48 -29.52
CA ALA A 319 -2.33 -30.51 -30.24
C ALA A 319 -3.20 -29.32 -30.70
N MET A 320 -2.88 -28.11 -30.25
CA MET A 320 -3.65 -26.88 -30.56
C MET A 320 -3.34 -26.31 -31.96
N THR A 321 -2.24 -26.73 -32.58
CA THR A 321 -1.77 -26.23 -33.89
C THR A 321 -1.62 -27.37 -34.88
N GLY A 322 -2.08 -27.19 -36.12
CA GLY A 322 -1.91 -28.18 -37.19
C GLY A 322 -2.75 -29.46 -37.02
N ASN A 323 -3.78 -29.42 -36.18
CA ASN A 323 -4.61 -30.58 -35.86
C ASN A 323 -5.96 -30.50 -36.60
N PRO A 324 -6.19 -31.32 -37.65
CA PRO A 324 -7.43 -31.31 -38.41
C PRO A 324 -8.65 -31.79 -37.61
N ASN A 325 -8.43 -32.51 -36.50
CA ASN A 325 -9.47 -33.06 -35.64
C ASN A 325 -9.64 -32.28 -34.33
N LEU A 326 -9.09 -31.07 -34.23
CA LEU A 326 -9.04 -30.28 -33.00
C LEU A 326 -10.42 -30.11 -32.36
N GLN A 327 -11.44 -29.74 -33.14
CA GLN A 327 -12.78 -29.51 -32.61
C GLN A 327 -13.39 -30.78 -31.99
N ASN A 328 -13.24 -31.94 -32.65
CA ASN A 328 -13.75 -33.22 -32.14
C ASN A 328 -13.00 -33.68 -30.89
N GLN A 329 -11.69 -33.43 -30.80
CA GLN A 329 -10.88 -33.75 -29.62
C GLN A 329 -11.23 -32.84 -28.44
N LEU A 330 -11.39 -31.53 -28.68
CA LEU A 330 -11.82 -30.57 -27.64
C LEU A 330 -13.21 -30.91 -27.11
N PHE A 331 -14.13 -31.26 -28.01
CA PHE A 331 -15.47 -31.68 -27.64
C PHE A 331 -15.45 -32.97 -26.79
N SER A 332 -14.63 -33.94 -27.18
CA SER A 332 -14.45 -35.19 -26.43
C SER A 332 -13.85 -34.95 -25.04
N ALA A 333 -12.89 -34.03 -24.92
CA ALA A 333 -12.31 -33.62 -23.64
C ALA A 333 -13.34 -32.98 -22.71
N VAL A 334 -14.13 -32.03 -23.23
CA VAL A 334 -15.23 -31.41 -22.45
C VAL A 334 -16.25 -32.47 -22.04
N LYS A 335 -16.66 -33.35 -22.96
CA LYS A 335 -17.60 -34.44 -22.66
C LYS A 335 -17.07 -35.33 -21.54
N LYS A 336 -15.80 -35.75 -21.59
CA LYS A 336 -15.17 -36.56 -20.55
C LYS A 336 -15.13 -35.84 -19.20
N TRP A 337 -14.79 -34.55 -19.20
CA TRP A 337 -14.75 -33.72 -18.00
C TRP A 337 -16.14 -33.54 -17.36
N ILE A 338 -17.16 -33.32 -18.18
CA ILE A 338 -18.56 -33.20 -17.74
C ILE A 338 -19.07 -34.54 -17.18
N MET A 339 -18.78 -35.65 -17.86
CA MET A 339 -19.26 -37.00 -17.53
C MET A 339 -18.42 -37.70 -16.45
N ASP A 340 -17.61 -36.95 -15.69
CA ASP A 340 -16.75 -37.46 -14.62
C ASP A 340 -17.50 -38.33 -13.58
N SER A 341 -18.81 -38.13 -13.40
CA SER A 341 -19.65 -38.94 -12.51
C SER A 341 -20.31 -40.17 -13.15
N GLN A 342 -20.21 -40.33 -14.48
CA GLN A 342 -20.98 -41.33 -15.24
C GLN A 342 -20.13 -42.39 -15.95
N ASP A 343 -18.80 -42.24 -15.98
CA ASP A 343 -17.88 -43.13 -16.72
C ASP A 343 -17.53 -44.43 -15.95
N GLN A 344 -18.26 -44.77 -14.88
CA GLN A 344 -18.09 -46.05 -14.18
C GLN A 344 -19.15 -47.07 -14.58
N ARG A 345 -18.76 -47.98 -15.47
CA ARG A 345 -19.43 -49.25 -15.71
C ARG A 345 -19.51 -50.03 -14.38
N ILE A 346 -20.74 -50.34 -13.95
CA ILE A 346 -21.06 -51.02 -12.67
C ILE A 346 -20.48 -52.46 -12.61
N ASP A 347 -20.03 -53.01 -13.73
CA ASP A 347 -19.62 -54.40 -13.91
C ASP A 347 -18.12 -54.68 -13.77
N GLU A 348 -17.26 -53.67 -13.56
CA GLU A 348 -15.83 -53.90 -13.31
C GLU A 348 -15.52 -53.87 -11.80
N THR A 349 -15.44 -55.07 -11.21
CA THR A 349 -14.87 -55.33 -9.87
C THR A 349 -13.59 -54.53 -9.65
N GLY A 350 -13.68 -53.43 -8.90
CA GLY A 350 -12.51 -52.68 -8.40
C GLY A 350 -12.30 -51.26 -8.95
N GLY A 351 -13.26 -50.65 -9.64
CA GLY A 351 -13.18 -49.23 -10.06
C GLY A 351 -13.06 -48.26 -8.88
N GLN A 352 -11.83 -47.98 -8.45
CA GLN A 352 -11.51 -47.04 -7.36
C GLN A 352 -12.15 -45.66 -7.60
N GLY A 353 -13.17 -45.30 -6.82
CA GLY A 353 -13.38 -44.00 -6.17
C GLY A 353 -13.16 -42.66 -6.92
N THR A 354 -13.09 -42.64 -8.25
CA THR A 354 -12.79 -41.44 -9.04
C THR A 354 -14.01 -40.78 -9.66
N ALA A 355 -15.17 -41.45 -9.67
CA ALA A 355 -16.39 -40.86 -10.20
C ALA A 355 -16.83 -39.64 -9.38
N GLY A 356 -17.05 -38.51 -10.07
CA GLY A 356 -17.54 -37.26 -9.47
C GLY A 356 -16.48 -36.42 -8.75
N GLN A 357 -15.20 -36.81 -8.76
CA GLN A 357 -14.13 -36.07 -8.10
C GLN A 357 -14.00 -34.63 -8.60
N ILE A 358 -14.25 -34.37 -9.89
CA ILE A 358 -14.18 -33.03 -10.46
C ILE A 358 -15.31 -32.16 -9.88
N GLN A 359 -16.53 -32.68 -9.81
CA GLN A 359 -17.67 -31.97 -9.22
C GLN A 359 -17.44 -31.71 -7.72
N ASP A 360 -16.94 -32.72 -7.00
CA ASP A 360 -16.62 -32.59 -5.59
C ASP A 360 -15.54 -31.53 -5.34
N ARG A 361 -14.51 -31.45 -6.19
CA ARG A 361 -13.46 -30.43 -6.09
C ARG A 361 -13.94 -29.04 -6.46
N ILE A 362 -14.80 -28.89 -7.46
CA ILE A 362 -15.44 -27.60 -7.77
C ILE A 362 -16.32 -27.15 -6.59
N SER A 363 -17.15 -28.04 -6.06
CA SER A 363 -18.01 -27.79 -4.90
C SER A 363 -17.17 -27.43 -3.66
N THR A 364 -16.08 -28.15 -3.43
CA THR A 364 -15.13 -27.85 -2.35
C THR A 364 -14.48 -26.48 -2.54
N ALA A 365 -14.02 -26.15 -3.75
CA ALA A 365 -13.43 -24.86 -4.05
C ALA A 365 -14.43 -23.70 -3.86
N LEU A 366 -15.69 -23.89 -4.28
CA LEU A 366 -16.76 -22.91 -4.06
C LEU A 366 -17.03 -22.70 -2.56
N LYS A 367 -17.17 -23.79 -1.78
CA LYS A 367 -17.37 -23.69 -0.32
C LYS A 367 -16.20 -23.02 0.37
N THR A 368 -14.97 -23.40 0.04
CA THR A 368 -13.76 -22.79 0.60
C THR A 368 -13.67 -21.31 0.22
N GLY A 369 -14.03 -20.95 -1.01
CA GLY A 369 -14.08 -19.56 -1.46
C GLY A 369 -15.14 -18.74 -0.71
N GLN A 370 -16.33 -19.28 -0.50
CA GLN A 370 -17.41 -18.63 0.26
C GLN A 370 -17.02 -18.43 1.73
N ASN A 371 -16.44 -19.45 2.36
CA ASN A 371 -15.97 -19.36 3.74
C ASN A 371 -14.85 -18.30 3.89
N LEU A 372 -13.93 -18.25 2.93
CA LEU A 372 -12.88 -17.23 2.91
C LEU A 372 -13.47 -15.82 2.74
N GLU A 373 -14.39 -15.63 1.80
CA GLU A 373 -15.04 -14.34 1.57
C GLU A 373 -15.80 -13.87 2.82
N GLU A 374 -16.58 -14.75 3.47
CA GLU A 374 -17.29 -14.38 4.70
C GLU A 374 -16.31 -14.03 5.84
N GLY A 375 -15.21 -14.79 5.98
CA GLY A 375 -14.15 -14.47 6.92
C GLY A 375 -13.53 -13.09 6.67
N GLN A 376 -13.21 -12.78 5.41
CA GLN A 376 -12.69 -11.46 5.02
C GLN A 376 -13.70 -10.33 5.25
N ARG A 377 -15.00 -10.56 5.00
CA ARG A 377 -16.07 -9.58 5.29
C ARG A 377 -16.19 -9.33 6.80
N GLU A 378 -16.08 -10.37 7.60
CA GLU A 378 -16.09 -10.27 9.05
C GLU A 378 -14.85 -9.51 9.56
N ASP A 379 -13.67 -9.75 8.99
CA ASP A 379 -12.47 -8.97 9.29
C ASP A 379 -12.68 -7.47 8.98
N VAL A 380 -13.28 -7.13 7.82
CA VAL A 380 -13.63 -5.73 7.51
C VAL A 380 -14.56 -5.13 8.57
N ARG A 381 -15.60 -5.86 9.00
CA ARG A 381 -16.51 -5.39 10.06
C ARG A 381 -15.76 -5.15 11.37
N ARG A 382 -14.87 -6.07 11.75
CA ARG A 382 -14.03 -5.94 12.96
C ARG A 382 -13.09 -4.75 12.87
N TYR A 383 -12.46 -4.53 11.73
CA TYR A 383 -11.59 -3.37 11.52
C TYR A 383 -12.37 -2.05 11.55
N LEU A 384 -13.57 -2.00 10.96
CA LEU A 384 -14.45 -0.81 11.08
C LEU A 384 -14.89 -0.56 12.51
N PHE A 385 -15.14 -1.61 13.30
CA PHE A 385 -15.43 -1.47 14.72
C PHE A 385 -14.23 -0.91 15.49
N ILE A 386 -13.03 -1.47 15.29
CA ILE A 386 -11.78 -0.96 15.90
C ILE A 386 -11.54 0.50 15.51
N PHE A 387 -11.77 0.85 14.24
CA PHE A 387 -11.71 2.22 13.76
C PHE A 387 -12.66 3.13 14.54
N GLN A 388 -13.93 2.75 14.70
CA GLN A 388 -14.89 3.54 15.47
C GLN A 388 -14.48 3.69 16.94
N GLU A 389 -14.03 2.63 17.59
CA GLU A 389 -13.57 2.68 18.99
C GLU A 389 -12.31 3.53 19.15
N PHE A 390 -11.38 3.48 18.18
CA PHE A 390 -10.22 4.35 18.15
C PHE A 390 -10.61 5.83 18.08
N TYR A 391 -11.54 6.20 17.20
CA TYR A 391 -12.01 7.59 17.10
C TYR A 391 -12.72 8.06 18.37
N LYS A 392 -13.51 7.20 19.02
CA LYS A 392 -14.11 7.53 20.33
C LYS A 392 -13.05 7.76 21.40
N SER A 393 -12.01 6.92 21.42
CA SER A 393 -10.88 7.07 22.35
C SER A 393 -10.10 8.36 22.09
N ALA A 394 -9.77 8.65 20.83
CA ALA A 394 -9.08 9.87 20.43
C ALA A 394 -9.90 11.13 20.77
N ALA A 395 -11.21 11.12 20.52
CA ALA A 395 -12.10 12.21 20.91
C ALA A 395 -12.13 12.41 22.44
N SER A 396 -12.18 11.33 23.21
CA SER A 396 -12.13 11.38 24.68
C SER A 396 -10.81 11.97 25.18
N MET A 397 -9.68 11.58 24.58
CA MET A 397 -8.37 12.16 24.91
C MET A 397 -8.31 13.66 24.59
N LEU A 398 -8.84 14.09 23.44
CA LEU A 398 -8.93 15.51 23.09
C LEU A 398 -9.77 16.31 24.09
N GLN A 399 -10.90 15.75 24.55
CA GLN A 399 -11.72 16.39 25.59
C GLN A 399 -10.99 16.48 26.94
N VAL A 400 -10.29 15.43 27.36
CA VAL A 400 -9.49 15.45 28.60
C VAL A 400 -8.40 16.51 28.52
N LEU A 401 -7.70 16.60 27.38
CA LEU A 401 -6.69 17.64 27.16
C LEU A 401 -7.31 19.04 27.19
N GLY A 402 -8.46 19.25 26.54
CA GLY A 402 -9.21 20.51 26.62
C GLY A 402 -9.54 20.89 28.06
N ASN A 403 -10.04 19.95 28.86
CA ASN A 403 -10.34 20.16 30.28
C ASN A 403 -9.09 20.48 31.11
N ILE A 404 -7.93 19.88 30.79
CA ILE A 404 -6.65 20.20 31.45
C ILE A 404 -6.23 21.63 31.11
N PHE A 405 -6.28 22.03 29.84
CA PHE A 405 -5.95 23.39 29.42
C PHE A 405 -6.88 24.44 30.06
N ASP A 406 -8.17 24.16 30.10
CA ASP A 406 -9.14 25.04 30.77
C ASP A 406 -8.82 25.20 32.27
N LYS A 407 -8.41 24.12 32.95
CA LYS A 407 -8.00 24.17 34.36
C LYS A 407 -6.70 24.94 34.56
N ILE A 408 -5.71 24.78 33.67
CA ILE A 408 -4.45 25.53 33.70
C ILE A 408 -4.73 27.03 33.51
N ASN A 409 -5.52 27.39 32.50
CA ASN A 409 -5.88 28.79 32.22
C ASN A 409 -6.67 29.44 33.37
N ARG A 410 -7.55 28.68 34.04
CA ARG A 410 -8.27 29.15 35.24
C ARG A 410 -7.40 29.21 36.49
N GLY A 411 -6.32 28.43 36.57
CA GLY A 411 -5.36 28.48 37.67
C GLY A 411 -4.44 29.70 37.59
N ILE A 412 -4.08 30.13 36.38
CA ILE A 412 -3.23 31.31 36.13
C ILE A 412 -3.97 32.63 36.42
N THR A 413 -5.30 32.68 36.31
CA THR A 413 -6.11 33.88 36.57
C THR A 413 -6.42 34.15 38.05
N LYS A 414 -5.88 33.35 38.99
CA LYS A 414 -6.09 33.49 40.44
C LYS A 414 -4.86 33.94 41.26
N GLN A 415 -3.84 34.47 40.61
CA GLN A 415 -2.77 35.26 41.25
C GLN A 415 -2.87 36.69 40.75
#